data_AF-A0A7W7YBE7-F1
#
_entry.id   AF-A0A7W7YBE7-F1
#
_cell.length_a   1.000
_cell.length_b   1.000
_cell.length_c   1.000
_cell.angle_alpha   90.00
_cell.angle_beta   90.00
_cell.angle_gamma   90.00
#
_symmetry.space_group_name_H-M   'P 1'
#
loop_
_entity.id
_entity.type
_entity.pdbx_description
1 polymer ?
#
loop_
_entity_poly.entity_id
_entity_poly.type
_entity_poly.pdbx_seq_one_letter_code
_entity_poly.pdbx_strand_id
1 'polypeptide(L)'
;MPPVTLNDIELDRLGLETPISRIDRALKQLWEGDEAKTRASITNLAIYTEDSCQLMADNELLDHVAAQHACRALLILALPESQPPRARAWIQALCRPYQGKQVVCSEQISFVLEGGDATQVQNIVFANLDSDLPLVVWWQADLAKNFEEHFYSRIDTLIIDSSRWEDPARQFDVLLAALNSETGGFDVRDLAWTRSHFMRTALATCFQDATACHNLSKLQTIRITHRKGQRTAALLLAVWINQRLKGELKLELIEKETGPALQGLVLEGPGVRGEVRRECESCFVKVSSTCGEQTREELLPADVDTDAELVTELLSRFHGSTLYSSMLPYVRSMLK
;
A
#
# COMPACT_ATOMS: atom_id res chain seq x y z
N MET A 1 16.42 -16.77 -16.25
CA MET A 1 15.80 -17.57 -15.18
C MET A 1 15.08 -18.75 -15.83
N PRO A 2 14.97 -19.92 -15.19
CA PRO A 2 14.10 -20.98 -15.71
C PRO A 2 12.66 -20.46 -15.83
N PRO A 3 11.86 -21.00 -16.76
CA PRO A 3 10.46 -20.61 -16.90
C PRO A 3 9.75 -20.87 -15.57
N VAL A 4 9.06 -19.84 -15.08
CA VAL A 4 8.21 -19.94 -13.90
C VAL A 4 7.08 -20.90 -14.22
N THR A 5 7.16 -22.14 -13.74
CA THR A 5 6.04 -23.08 -13.81
C THR A 5 5.07 -22.77 -12.68
N LEU A 6 4.02 -22.01 -12.99
CA LEU A 6 2.83 -21.91 -12.15
C LEU A 6 2.19 -23.30 -12.07
N ASN A 7 1.94 -23.80 -10.87
CA ASN A 7 1.32 -25.10 -10.66
C ASN A 7 -0.19 -24.99 -10.94
N ASP A 8 -0.74 -25.81 -11.82
CA ASP A 8 -2.18 -25.76 -12.15
C ASP A 8 -3.08 -25.98 -10.91
N ILE A 9 -2.61 -26.75 -9.92
CA ILE A 9 -3.33 -26.93 -8.63
C ILE A 9 -3.45 -25.62 -7.85
N GLU A 10 -2.44 -24.75 -7.93
CA GLU A 10 -2.49 -23.45 -7.27
C GLU A 10 -3.43 -22.51 -8.02
N LEU A 11 -3.44 -22.56 -9.35
CA LEU A 11 -4.32 -21.73 -10.18
C LEU A 11 -5.80 -22.09 -10.02
N ASP A 12 -6.14 -23.33 -9.67
CA ASP A 12 -7.52 -23.72 -9.32
C ASP A 12 -8.07 -22.91 -8.11
N ARG A 13 -7.20 -22.38 -7.25
CA ARG A 13 -7.60 -21.53 -6.12
C ARG A 13 -8.04 -20.12 -6.54
N LEU A 14 -7.84 -19.74 -7.80
CA LEU A 14 -8.29 -18.46 -8.36
C LEU A 14 -9.77 -18.50 -8.78
N GLY A 15 -10.41 -19.68 -8.74
CA GLY A 15 -11.82 -19.87 -9.08
C GLY A 15 -12.03 -20.67 -10.35
N LEU A 16 -13.10 -20.35 -11.08
CA LEU A 16 -13.45 -21.05 -12.32
C LEU A 16 -12.66 -20.49 -13.50
N GLU A 17 -11.77 -21.30 -14.09
CA GLU A 17 -11.07 -20.91 -15.32
C GLU A 17 -12.09 -20.60 -16.42
N THR A 18 -12.00 -19.40 -16.97
CA THR A 18 -12.98 -18.83 -17.88
C THR A 18 -12.26 -18.19 -19.07
N PRO A 19 -12.60 -18.55 -20.32
CA PRO A 19 -12.05 -17.85 -21.49
C PRO A 19 -12.33 -16.35 -21.40
N ILE A 20 -11.33 -15.51 -21.68
CA ILE A 20 -11.43 -14.05 -21.55
C ILE A 20 -12.66 -13.47 -22.26
N SER A 21 -12.98 -13.98 -23.46
CA SER A 21 -14.16 -13.56 -24.24
C SER A 21 -15.52 -13.93 -23.63
N ARG A 22 -15.55 -14.72 -22.55
CA ARG A 22 -16.75 -15.19 -21.86
C ARG A 22 -16.88 -14.66 -20.43
N ILE A 23 -15.96 -13.83 -19.94
CA ILE A 23 -15.97 -13.33 -18.56
C ILE A 23 -17.31 -12.67 -18.22
N ASP A 24 -17.79 -11.71 -19.01
CA ASP A 24 -19.08 -11.04 -18.76
C ASP A 24 -20.26 -12.00 -18.65
N ARG A 25 -20.29 -13.02 -19.51
CA ARG A 25 -21.35 -14.03 -19.50
C ARG A 25 -21.24 -14.90 -18.25
N ALA A 26 -20.04 -15.33 -17.90
CA ALA A 26 -19.80 -16.19 -16.75
C ALA A 26 -20.08 -15.45 -15.43
N LEU A 27 -19.75 -14.16 -15.34
CA LEU A 27 -20.13 -13.31 -14.21
C LEU A 27 -21.65 -13.16 -14.09
N LYS A 28 -22.38 -12.95 -15.19
CA LYS A 28 -23.86 -12.94 -15.14
C LYS A 28 -24.42 -14.26 -14.60
N GLN A 29 -23.89 -15.38 -15.07
CA GLN A 29 -24.29 -16.72 -14.61
C GLN A 29 -23.95 -16.97 -13.14
N LEU A 30 -22.87 -16.39 -12.62
CA LEU A 30 -22.49 -16.48 -11.20
C LEU A 30 -23.57 -15.90 -10.28
N TRP A 31 -24.35 -14.94 -10.78
CA TRP A 31 -25.45 -14.28 -10.04
C TRP A 31 -26.83 -14.85 -10.36
N GLU A 32 -26.94 -15.79 -11.30
CA GLU A 32 -28.21 -16.46 -11.62
C GLU A 32 -28.48 -17.57 -10.57
N GLY A 33 -29.47 -17.38 -9.70
CA GLY A 33 -30.08 -18.48 -8.92
C GLY A 33 -29.92 -18.47 -7.40
N ASP A 34 -29.48 -17.38 -6.76
CA ASP A 34 -29.37 -17.30 -5.29
C ASP A 34 -29.92 -15.98 -4.74
N GLU A 35 -31.23 -15.95 -4.41
CA GLU A 35 -31.92 -14.77 -3.88
C GLU A 35 -31.34 -14.26 -2.55
N ALA A 36 -30.54 -15.07 -1.84
CA ALA A 36 -29.89 -14.68 -0.59
C ALA A 36 -28.57 -13.92 -0.80
N LYS A 37 -28.00 -13.92 -2.02
CA LYS A 37 -26.76 -13.23 -2.35
C LYS A 37 -27.05 -11.87 -2.97
N THR A 38 -26.44 -10.83 -2.39
CA THR A 38 -26.46 -9.48 -2.95
C THR A 38 -25.07 -9.12 -3.47
N ARG A 39 -24.98 -8.85 -4.77
CA ARG A 39 -23.78 -8.28 -5.39
C ARG A 39 -23.63 -6.83 -4.95
N ALA A 40 -22.47 -6.47 -4.41
CA ALA A 40 -22.15 -5.08 -4.06
C ALA A 40 -20.75 -4.73 -4.54
N SER A 41 -20.58 -3.55 -5.13
CA SER A 41 -19.29 -2.99 -5.48
C SER A 41 -19.36 -1.47 -5.40
N ILE A 42 -18.37 -0.85 -4.77
CA ILE A 42 -18.23 0.61 -4.70
C ILE A 42 -16.90 1.11 -5.30
N THR A 43 -16.00 0.18 -5.67
CA THR A 43 -14.71 0.47 -6.29
C THR A 43 -14.27 -0.70 -7.17
N ASN A 44 -13.51 -0.41 -8.22
CA ASN A 44 -12.65 -1.39 -8.86
C ASN A 44 -11.33 -1.42 -8.06
N LEU A 45 -10.92 -2.59 -7.58
CA LEU A 45 -9.64 -2.79 -6.90
C LEU A 45 -8.77 -3.74 -7.73
N ALA A 46 -7.76 -3.21 -8.39
CA ALA A 46 -6.79 -4.01 -9.12
C ALA A 46 -5.53 -4.23 -8.27
N ILE A 47 -5.10 -5.48 -8.10
CA ILE A 47 -3.78 -5.83 -7.58
C ILE A 47 -2.93 -6.29 -8.77
N TYR A 48 -1.87 -5.56 -9.06
CA TYR A 48 -0.93 -5.87 -10.13
C TYR A 48 0.39 -6.34 -9.54
N THR A 49 0.89 -7.48 -10.00
CA THR A 49 2.21 -8.01 -9.62
C THR A 49 2.93 -8.62 -10.82
N GLU A 50 4.26 -8.59 -10.77
CA GLU A 50 5.15 -9.27 -11.71
C GLU A 50 5.85 -10.49 -11.06
N ASP A 51 5.52 -10.79 -9.80
CA ASP A 51 6.05 -11.92 -9.05
C ASP A 51 5.00 -13.02 -8.88
N SER A 52 5.23 -14.15 -9.54
CA SER A 52 4.39 -15.35 -9.43
C SER A 52 4.29 -15.91 -8.01
N CYS A 53 5.31 -15.73 -7.18
CA CYS A 53 5.30 -16.23 -5.80
C CYS A 53 4.27 -15.48 -4.94
N GLN A 54 3.92 -14.26 -5.33
CA GLN A 54 3.02 -13.38 -4.60
C GLN A 54 1.53 -13.64 -4.93
N LEU A 55 1.24 -14.26 -6.09
CA LEU A 55 -0.12 -14.45 -6.61
C LEU A 55 -1.10 -15.10 -5.61
N MET A 56 -0.67 -16.17 -4.92
CA MET A 56 -1.53 -16.87 -3.96
C MET A 56 -1.73 -16.06 -2.67
N ALA A 57 -0.69 -15.37 -2.20
CA ALA A 57 -0.78 -14.50 -1.05
C ALA A 57 -1.71 -13.30 -1.32
N ASP A 58 -1.66 -12.75 -2.54
CA ASP A 58 -2.57 -11.67 -2.98
C ASP A 58 -4.01 -12.15 -3.10
N ASN A 59 -4.24 -13.38 -3.57
CA ASN A 59 -5.56 -14.01 -3.60
C ASN A 59 -6.16 -14.13 -2.18
N GLU A 60 -5.38 -14.61 -1.22
CA GLU A 60 -5.79 -14.69 0.19
C GLU A 60 -5.99 -13.29 0.81
N LEU A 61 -5.18 -12.31 0.43
CA LEU A 61 -5.35 -10.93 0.87
C LEU A 61 -6.66 -10.34 0.34
N LEU A 62 -7.03 -10.61 -0.91
CA LEU A 62 -8.30 -10.14 -1.48
C LEU A 62 -9.50 -10.66 -0.71
N ASP A 63 -9.47 -11.89 -0.20
CA ASP A 63 -10.52 -12.40 0.69
C ASP A 63 -10.71 -11.49 1.92
N HIS A 64 -9.60 -11.07 2.54
CA HIS A 64 -9.62 -10.20 3.72
C HIS A 64 -10.11 -8.78 3.38
N VAL A 65 -9.67 -8.22 2.26
CA VAL A 65 -10.09 -6.88 1.82
C VAL A 65 -11.56 -6.89 1.41
N ALA A 66 -12.01 -7.87 0.64
CA ALA A 66 -13.40 -8.03 0.22
C ALA A 66 -14.35 -8.31 1.40
N ALA A 67 -13.83 -8.93 2.47
CA ALA A 67 -14.57 -9.11 3.71
C ALA A 67 -14.89 -7.79 4.43
N GLN A 68 -14.22 -6.68 4.09
CA GLN A 68 -14.46 -5.36 4.69
C GLN A 68 -15.00 -4.34 3.67
N HIS A 69 -14.55 -4.41 2.42
CA HIS A 69 -14.86 -3.47 1.34
C HIS A 69 -15.56 -4.15 0.17
N ALA A 70 -16.73 -3.64 -0.21
CA ALA A 70 -17.43 -4.08 -1.42
C ALA A 70 -16.69 -3.58 -2.68
N CYS A 71 -16.18 -4.48 -3.51
CA CYS A 71 -15.39 -4.11 -4.68
C CYS A 71 -15.56 -5.11 -5.82
N ARG A 72 -15.19 -4.69 -7.03
CA ARG A 72 -14.81 -5.60 -8.10
C ARG A 72 -13.30 -5.75 -8.04
N ALA A 73 -12.84 -6.91 -7.62
CA ALA A 73 -11.43 -7.23 -7.50
C ALA A 73 -10.86 -7.74 -8.83
N LEU A 74 -9.74 -7.19 -9.26
CA LEU A 74 -8.94 -7.67 -10.38
C LEU A 74 -7.58 -8.10 -9.86
N LEU A 75 -7.23 -9.38 -9.95
CA LEU A 75 -5.91 -9.88 -9.57
C LEU A 75 -5.10 -10.15 -10.84
N ILE A 76 -3.99 -9.45 -11.04
CA ILE A 76 -3.23 -9.48 -12.30
C ILE A 76 -1.79 -9.89 -12.01
N LEU A 77 -1.42 -11.09 -12.49
CA LEU A 77 -0.02 -11.50 -12.62
C LEU A 77 0.44 -11.27 -14.06
N ALA A 78 1.39 -10.36 -14.25
CA ALA A 78 1.99 -10.08 -15.55
C ALA A 78 3.43 -10.60 -15.59
N LEU A 79 3.71 -11.53 -16.51
CA LEU A 79 5.02 -12.15 -16.71
C LEU A 79 5.52 -11.83 -18.13
N PRO A 80 5.98 -10.59 -18.40
CA PRO A 80 6.30 -10.12 -19.76
C PRO A 80 7.44 -10.92 -20.42
N GLU A 81 8.35 -11.49 -19.63
CA GLU A 81 9.49 -12.28 -20.11
C GLU A 81 9.12 -13.76 -20.40
N SER A 82 7.91 -14.21 -20.05
CA SER A 82 7.45 -15.57 -20.32
C SER A 82 7.11 -15.79 -21.80
N GLN A 83 7.39 -16.99 -22.30
CA GLN A 83 7.15 -17.39 -23.69
C GLN A 83 6.59 -18.82 -23.75
N PRO A 84 5.67 -19.13 -24.67
CA PRO A 84 5.01 -18.23 -25.62
C PRO A 84 3.95 -17.33 -24.95
N PRO A 85 3.50 -16.24 -25.61
CA PRO A 85 2.47 -15.38 -25.06
C PRO A 85 1.15 -16.13 -24.84
N ARG A 86 0.57 -16.00 -23.66
CA ARG A 86 -0.67 -16.65 -23.24
C ARG A 86 -1.39 -15.80 -22.21
N ALA A 87 -2.72 -15.71 -22.31
CA ALA A 87 -3.54 -15.04 -21.31
C ALA A 87 -4.63 -16.01 -20.83
N ARG A 88 -4.69 -16.23 -19.51
CA ARG A 88 -5.69 -17.05 -18.83
C ARG A 88 -6.45 -16.18 -17.83
N ALA A 89 -7.70 -16.54 -17.58
CA ALA A 89 -8.54 -15.83 -16.62
C ALA A 89 -9.37 -16.80 -15.77
N TRP A 90 -9.67 -16.38 -14.55
CA TRP A 90 -10.53 -17.09 -13.60
C TRP A 90 -11.53 -16.12 -12.99
N ILE A 91 -12.70 -16.62 -12.62
CA ILE A 91 -13.71 -15.83 -11.90
C ILE A 91 -14.14 -16.53 -10.63
N GLN A 92 -14.44 -15.75 -9.59
CA GLN A 92 -15.11 -16.24 -8.38
C GLN A 92 -15.89 -15.13 -7.68
N ALA A 93 -16.75 -15.54 -6.74
CA ALA A 93 -17.46 -14.62 -5.85
C ALA A 93 -16.80 -14.65 -4.47
N LEU A 94 -16.43 -13.48 -3.96
CA LEU A 94 -15.93 -13.29 -2.61
C LEU A 94 -17.09 -12.91 -1.71
N CYS A 95 -17.63 -13.89 -0.97
CA CYS A 95 -18.87 -13.75 -0.23
C CYS A 95 -18.63 -13.68 1.28
N ARG A 96 -19.26 -12.70 1.94
CA ARG A 96 -19.28 -12.56 3.40
C ARG A 96 -20.70 -12.60 3.97
N PRO A 97 -20.90 -13.20 5.16
CA PRO A 97 -22.18 -13.12 5.85
C PRO A 97 -22.54 -11.66 6.16
N TYR A 98 -23.81 -11.30 5.98
CA TYR A 98 -24.36 -9.99 6.32
C TYR A 98 -25.66 -10.17 7.10
N GLN A 99 -25.70 -9.69 8.35
CA GLN A 99 -26.87 -9.73 9.24
C GLN A 99 -27.63 -11.08 9.24
N GLY A 100 -26.93 -12.18 9.53
CA GLY A 100 -27.54 -13.50 9.68
C GLY A 100 -27.69 -14.24 8.35
N LYS A 101 -28.83 -14.09 7.66
CA LYS A 101 -29.18 -14.91 6.47
C LYS A 101 -28.77 -14.32 5.13
N GLN A 102 -28.45 -13.03 5.06
CA GLN A 102 -28.04 -12.39 3.80
C GLN A 102 -26.53 -12.56 3.61
N VAL A 103 -26.08 -12.61 2.36
CA VAL A 103 -24.67 -12.70 2.01
C VAL A 103 -24.37 -11.58 1.03
N VAL A 104 -23.39 -10.74 1.37
CA VAL A 104 -22.88 -9.71 0.45
C VAL A 104 -21.67 -10.29 -0.26
N CYS A 105 -21.66 -10.21 -1.59
CA CYS A 105 -20.58 -10.76 -2.39
C CYS A 105 -19.97 -9.70 -3.31
N SER A 106 -18.65 -9.77 -3.42
CA SER A 106 -17.82 -9.04 -4.38
C SER A 106 -17.44 -9.98 -5.53
N GLU A 107 -17.17 -9.43 -6.71
CA GLU A 107 -16.62 -10.19 -7.83
C GLU A 107 -15.11 -10.19 -7.77
N GLN A 108 -14.48 -11.32 -8.06
CA GLN A 108 -13.06 -11.37 -8.36
C GLN A 108 -12.84 -11.94 -9.76
N ILE A 109 -11.98 -11.27 -10.51
CA ILE A 109 -11.49 -11.72 -11.81
C ILE A 109 -9.96 -11.77 -11.73
N SER A 110 -9.40 -12.95 -11.88
CA SER A 110 -7.95 -13.17 -11.82
C SER A 110 -7.39 -13.39 -13.21
N PHE A 111 -6.22 -12.85 -13.50
CA PHE A 111 -5.54 -12.94 -14.79
C PHE A 111 -4.10 -13.39 -14.59
N VAL A 112 -3.70 -14.36 -15.41
CA VAL A 112 -2.29 -14.72 -15.60
C VAL A 112 -1.93 -14.40 -17.04
N LEU A 113 -1.07 -13.40 -17.21
CA LEU A 113 -0.65 -12.85 -18.49
C LEU A 113 0.82 -13.20 -18.70
N GLU A 114 1.06 -14.26 -19.46
CA GLU A 114 2.40 -14.72 -19.84
C GLU A 114 2.78 -14.10 -21.18
N GLY A 115 3.96 -13.50 -21.25
CA GLY A 115 4.35 -12.68 -22.39
C GLY A 115 3.43 -11.46 -22.58
N GLY A 116 3.67 -10.73 -23.67
CA GLY A 116 2.88 -9.54 -24.01
C GLY A 116 3.51 -8.22 -23.56
N ASP A 117 2.71 -7.15 -23.62
CA ASP A 117 3.13 -5.78 -23.37
C ASP A 117 2.14 -5.00 -22.49
N ALA A 118 2.49 -3.75 -22.20
CA ALA A 118 1.68 -2.84 -21.41
C ALA A 118 0.26 -2.67 -21.97
N THR A 119 0.12 -2.67 -23.30
CA THR A 119 -1.17 -2.55 -23.98
C THR A 119 -2.07 -3.75 -23.71
N GLN A 120 -1.52 -4.98 -23.65
CA GLN A 120 -2.31 -6.15 -23.27
C GLN A 120 -2.85 -6.02 -21.84
N VAL A 121 -2.02 -5.63 -20.88
CA VAL A 121 -2.42 -5.43 -19.48
C VAL A 121 -3.52 -4.38 -19.38
N GLN A 122 -3.32 -3.22 -20.02
CA GLN A 122 -4.30 -2.12 -20.09
C GLN A 122 -5.65 -2.59 -20.62
N ASN A 123 -5.65 -3.26 -21.79
CA ASN A 123 -6.88 -3.69 -22.44
C ASN A 123 -7.66 -4.68 -21.57
N ILE A 124 -6.96 -5.60 -20.91
CA ILE A 124 -7.59 -6.58 -20.02
C ILE A 124 -8.17 -5.89 -18.79
N VAL A 125 -7.43 -5.02 -18.12
CA VAL A 125 -7.94 -4.30 -16.94
C VAL A 125 -9.16 -3.48 -17.33
N PHE A 126 -9.06 -2.65 -18.37
CA PHE A 126 -10.10 -1.71 -18.77
C PHE A 126 -11.36 -2.37 -19.31
N ALA A 127 -11.25 -3.52 -19.98
CA ALA A 127 -12.41 -4.27 -20.45
C ALA A 127 -13.22 -4.91 -19.31
N ASN A 128 -12.62 -5.10 -18.13
CA ASN A 128 -13.23 -5.81 -17.01
C ASN A 128 -13.58 -4.90 -15.82
N LEU A 129 -13.45 -3.57 -15.97
CA LEU A 129 -13.90 -2.61 -14.96
C LEU A 129 -15.43 -2.58 -14.86
N ASP A 130 -15.93 -2.35 -13.66
CA ASP A 130 -17.29 -1.82 -13.48
C ASP A 130 -17.26 -0.34 -13.84
N SER A 131 -17.88 0.04 -14.96
CA SER A 131 -17.61 1.30 -15.65
C SER A 131 -17.95 2.57 -14.85
N ASP A 132 -18.81 2.45 -13.84
CA ASP A 132 -19.27 3.58 -13.03
C ASP A 132 -18.47 3.77 -11.73
N LEU A 133 -17.45 2.93 -11.48
CA LEU A 133 -16.72 2.89 -10.21
C LEU A 133 -15.25 3.34 -10.35
N PRO A 134 -14.69 4.03 -9.34
CA PRO A 134 -13.30 4.46 -9.36
C PRO A 134 -12.34 3.26 -9.42
N LEU A 135 -11.21 3.43 -10.11
CA LEU A 135 -10.13 2.45 -10.22
C LEU A 135 -9.03 2.73 -9.19
N VAL A 136 -8.96 1.85 -8.19
CA VAL A 136 -7.82 1.77 -7.26
C VAL A 136 -6.89 0.67 -7.75
N VAL A 137 -5.61 1.00 -7.96
CA VAL A 137 -4.59 0.03 -8.36
C VAL A 137 -3.54 -0.07 -7.27
N TRP A 138 -3.39 -1.26 -6.70
CA TRP A 138 -2.23 -1.61 -5.90
C TRP A 138 -1.15 -2.23 -6.78
N TRP A 139 -0.10 -1.46 -7.02
CA TRP A 139 1.03 -1.83 -7.87
C TRP A 139 2.15 -2.45 -7.04
N GLN A 140 2.26 -3.78 -7.09
CA GLN A 140 3.26 -4.59 -6.39
C GLN A 140 4.46 -4.93 -7.29
N ALA A 141 5.02 -3.92 -7.95
CA ALA A 141 6.23 -4.05 -8.76
C ALA A 141 6.97 -2.70 -8.79
N ASP A 142 8.14 -2.69 -9.42
CA ASP A 142 8.76 -1.45 -9.86
C ASP A 142 7.85 -0.76 -10.89
N LEU A 143 7.89 0.58 -10.94
CA LEU A 143 7.16 1.38 -11.93
C LEU A 143 7.93 1.32 -13.26
N ALA A 144 7.76 0.20 -13.95
CA ALA A 144 8.47 -0.14 -15.17
C ALA A 144 7.59 0.03 -16.41
N LYS A 145 7.85 -0.76 -17.46
CA LYS A 145 7.25 -0.63 -18.80
C LYS A 145 5.71 -0.64 -18.80
N ASN A 146 5.08 -1.40 -17.92
CA ASN A 146 3.62 -1.52 -17.88
C ASN A 146 2.94 -0.34 -17.16
N PHE A 147 3.69 0.49 -16.43
CA PHE A 147 3.21 1.71 -15.78
C PHE A 147 3.41 2.93 -16.69
N GLU A 148 2.59 3.03 -17.74
CA GLU A 148 2.66 4.12 -18.73
C GLU A 148 1.39 4.99 -18.74
N GLU A 149 1.47 6.13 -19.43
CA GLU A 149 0.46 7.20 -19.39
C GLU A 149 -0.95 6.74 -19.73
N HIS A 150 -1.09 5.89 -20.73
CA HIS A 150 -2.38 5.33 -21.12
C HIS A 150 -3.02 4.48 -20.01
N PHE A 151 -2.21 3.87 -19.14
CA PHE A 151 -2.71 3.14 -17.98
C PHE A 151 -3.01 4.07 -16.81
N TYR A 152 -2.00 4.84 -16.36
CA TYR A 152 -2.13 5.62 -15.13
C TYR A 152 -3.09 6.82 -15.26
N SER A 153 -3.37 7.29 -16.48
CA SER A 153 -4.39 8.34 -16.73
C SER A 153 -5.81 7.93 -16.37
N ARG A 154 -6.07 6.62 -16.19
CA ARG A 154 -7.38 6.08 -15.81
C ARG A 154 -7.43 5.60 -14.35
N ILE A 155 -6.34 5.75 -13.61
CA ILE A 155 -6.28 5.38 -12.19
C ILE A 155 -6.84 6.54 -11.37
N ASP A 156 -7.73 6.26 -10.42
CA ASP A 156 -8.19 7.24 -9.43
C ASP A 156 -7.24 7.25 -8.21
N THR A 157 -6.76 6.08 -7.80
CA THR A 157 -5.82 5.93 -6.69
C THR A 157 -4.78 4.85 -6.97
N LEU A 158 -3.51 5.22 -6.91
CA LEU A 158 -2.36 4.32 -6.97
C LEU A 158 -1.87 4.01 -5.55
N ILE A 159 -1.91 2.74 -5.17
CA ILE A 159 -1.27 2.21 -3.96
C ILE A 159 0.08 1.60 -4.37
N ILE A 160 1.14 1.96 -3.68
CA ILE A 160 2.50 1.42 -3.83
C ILE A 160 3.06 0.99 -2.48
N ASP A 161 4.15 0.23 -2.48
CA ASP A 161 4.99 0.05 -1.30
C ASP A 161 6.43 0.43 -1.65
N SER A 162 6.81 1.68 -1.39
CA SER A 162 8.13 2.21 -1.76
C SER A 162 9.29 1.58 -0.97
N SER A 163 9.00 0.72 0.01
CA SER A 163 10.00 -0.09 0.72
C SER A 163 10.37 -1.37 -0.02
N ARG A 164 9.58 -1.79 -1.02
CA ARG A 164 9.81 -3.02 -1.80
C ARG A 164 10.56 -2.80 -3.12
N TRP A 165 10.72 -1.55 -3.54
CA TRP A 165 11.41 -1.23 -4.79
C TRP A 165 12.89 -1.62 -4.76
N GLU A 166 13.37 -2.15 -5.88
CA GLU A 166 14.78 -2.52 -6.04
C GLU A 166 15.67 -1.27 -6.11
N ASP A 167 15.24 -0.27 -6.87
CA ASP A 167 15.88 1.05 -6.99
C ASP A 167 14.89 2.17 -6.62
N PRO A 168 14.69 2.45 -5.32
CA PRO A 168 13.73 3.46 -4.89
C PRO A 168 13.98 4.84 -5.51
N ALA A 169 15.24 5.22 -5.74
CA ALA A 169 15.59 6.52 -6.33
C ALA A 169 14.98 6.65 -7.73
N ARG A 170 15.25 5.67 -8.60
CA ARG A 170 14.67 5.63 -9.94
C ARG A 170 13.16 5.55 -9.92
N GLN A 171 12.57 4.73 -9.03
CA GLN A 171 11.11 4.59 -8.97
C GLN A 171 10.41 5.89 -8.53
N PHE A 172 11.00 6.66 -7.61
CA PHE A 172 10.48 7.99 -7.28
C PHE A 172 10.61 8.98 -8.45
N ASP A 173 11.66 8.89 -9.28
CA ASP A 173 11.76 9.73 -10.49
C ASP A 173 10.61 9.44 -11.47
N VAL A 174 10.30 8.15 -11.69
CA VAL A 174 9.18 7.73 -12.54
C VAL A 174 7.85 8.19 -11.95
N LEU A 175 7.63 7.99 -10.66
CA LEU A 175 6.42 8.42 -9.96
C LEU A 175 6.21 9.94 -10.05
N LEU A 176 7.27 10.72 -9.81
CA LEU A 176 7.23 12.18 -9.90
C LEU A 176 6.97 12.64 -11.34
N ALA A 177 7.54 11.98 -12.35
CA ALA A 177 7.25 12.28 -13.74
C ALA A 177 5.77 12.03 -14.09
N ALA A 178 5.21 10.90 -13.64
CA ALA A 178 3.80 10.57 -13.86
C ALA A 178 2.86 11.58 -13.16
N LEU A 179 3.14 11.93 -11.91
CA LEU A 179 2.37 12.92 -11.13
C LEU A 179 2.40 14.33 -11.73
N ASN A 180 3.49 14.70 -12.41
CA ASN A 180 3.64 16.02 -13.05
C ASN A 180 3.17 16.04 -14.51
N SER A 181 2.71 14.90 -15.05
CA SER A 181 2.16 14.82 -16.42
C SER A 181 0.77 15.45 -16.50
N GLU A 182 0.32 15.81 -17.71
CA GLU A 182 -1.01 16.42 -17.92
C GLU A 182 -2.16 15.51 -17.47
N THR A 183 -1.96 14.19 -17.52
CA THR A 183 -2.94 13.18 -17.10
C THR A 183 -2.63 12.60 -15.70
N GLY A 184 -1.71 13.21 -14.95
CA GLY A 184 -1.25 12.79 -13.61
C GLY A 184 -2.22 13.10 -12.47
N GLY A 185 -3.53 12.96 -12.70
CA GLY A 185 -4.58 13.37 -11.77
C GLY A 185 -4.88 12.37 -10.62
N PHE A 186 -4.12 11.28 -10.51
CA PHE A 186 -4.40 10.20 -9.57
C PHE A 186 -3.88 10.50 -8.15
N ASP A 187 -4.58 9.96 -7.14
CA ASP A 187 -4.12 9.96 -5.75
C ASP A 187 -3.01 8.92 -5.57
N VAL A 188 -1.97 9.22 -4.77
CA VAL A 188 -0.90 8.25 -4.46
C VAL A 188 -0.88 7.93 -2.99
N ARG A 189 -0.85 6.64 -2.67
CA ARG A 189 -0.80 6.10 -1.32
C ARG A 189 0.31 5.09 -1.21
N ASP A 190 1.06 5.17 -0.13
CA ASP A 190 2.26 4.36 0.04
C ASP A 190 2.18 3.58 1.36
N LEU A 191 2.25 2.25 1.27
CA LEU A 191 2.22 1.38 2.44
C LEU A 191 3.41 1.66 3.36
N ALA A 192 4.59 2.01 2.83
CA ALA A 192 5.74 2.42 3.64
C ALA A 192 5.44 3.68 4.46
N TRP A 193 4.69 4.62 3.88
CA TRP A 193 4.22 5.81 4.59
C TRP A 193 3.15 5.48 5.63
N THR A 194 2.20 4.61 5.29
CA THR A 194 1.13 4.17 6.20
C THR A 194 1.70 3.49 7.44
N ARG A 195 2.75 2.66 7.29
CA ARG A 195 3.47 2.04 8.42
C ARG A 195 4.08 3.05 9.39
N SER A 196 4.31 4.30 8.98
CA SER A 196 4.77 5.36 9.89
C SER A 196 3.67 5.98 10.74
N HIS A 197 2.39 5.70 10.46
CA HIS A 197 1.27 6.41 11.06
C HIS A 197 1.29 6.38 12.59
N PHE A 198 1.52 5.21 13.20
CA PHE A 198 1.58 5.09 14.65
C PHE A 198 2.73 5.92 15.24
N MET A 199 3.90 5.96 14.60
CA MET A 199 5.03 6.79 15.07
C MET A 199 4.70 8.27 14.99
N ARG A 200 4.00 8.71 13.95
CA ARG A 200 3.60 10.11 13.79
C ARG A 200 2.60 10.54 14.86
N THR A 201 1.59 9.72 15.08
CA THR A 201 0.56 9.97 16.10
C THR A 201 1.17 9.93 17.51
N ALA A 202 2.02 8.94 17.80
CA ALA A 202 2.72 8.82 19.07
C ALA A 202 3.72 9.95 19.32
N LEU A 203 4.48 10.38 18.31
CA LEU A 203 5.37 11.52 18.44
C LEU A 203 4.61 12.81 18.76
N ALA A 204 3.44 13.01 18.14
CA ALA A 204 2.64 14.20 18.38
C ALA A 204 2.18 14.30 19.85
N THR A 205 2.01 13.18 20.57
CA THR A 205 1.64 13.22 21.99
C THR A 205 2.75 13.74 22.89
N CYS A 206 4.02 13.63 22.49
CA CYS A 206 5.16 14.20 23.20
C CYS A 206 5.15 15.73 23.29
N PHE A 207 4.41 16.41 22.39
CA PHE A 207 4.47 17.86 22.22
C PHE A 207 3.07 18.51 22.27
N GLN A 208 2.23 18.08 23.20
CA GLN A 208 0.86 18.59 23.35
C GLN A 208 0.73 19.81 24.27
N ASP A 209 1.59 19.94 25.29
CA ASP A 209 1.54 21.08 26.20
C ASP A 209 2.33 22.29 25.67
N ALA A 210 2.03 23.47 26.21
CA ALA A 210 2.62 24.72 25.76
C ALA A 210 4.15 24.78 25.97
N THR A 211 4.66 24.14 27.03
CA THR A 211 6.10 24.14 27.35
C THR A 211 6.85 23.27 26.36
N ALA A 212 6.35 22.07 26.08
CA ALA A 212 6.90 21.18 25.06
C ALA A 212 6.86 21.82 23.67
N CYS A 213 5.74 22.47 23.31
CA CYS A 213 5.61 23.23 22.05
C CYS A 213 6.67 24.33 21.92
N HIS A 214 6.91 25.11 22.98
CA HIS A 214 7.91 26.18 22.97
C HIS A 214 9.33 25.65 22.73
N ASN A 215 9.63 24.45 23.23
CA ASN A 215 10.92 23.81 23.09
C ASN A 215 11.13 23.09 21.75
N LEU A 216 10.14 23.01 20.86
CA LEU A 216 10.30 22.41 19.52
C LEU A 216 11.45 23.05 18.73
N SER A 217 11.63 24.37 18.88
CA SER A 217 12.73 25.11 18.24
C SER A 217 14.13 24.69 18.69
N LYS A 218 14.23 23.99 19.83
CA LYS A 218 15.50 23.49 20.38
C LYS A 218 15.88 22.11 19.84
N LEU A 219 14.99 21.41 19.14
CA LEU A 219 15.28 20.10 18.58
C LEU A 219 16.38 20.19 17.52
N GLN A 220 17.35 19.28 17.58
CA GLN A 220 18.54 19.30 16.73
C GLN A 220 18.72 18.01 15.94
N THR A 221 18.28 16.88 16.48
CA THR A 221 18.53 15.56 15.90
C THR A 221 17.25 14.75 15.76
N ILE A 222 17.22 13.92 14.72
CA ILE A 222 16.24 12.86 14.52
C ILE A 222 17.02 11.56 14.43
N ARG A 223 16.70 10.59 15.29
CA ARG A 223 17.23 9.22 15.21
C ARG A 223 16.09 8.26 14.95
N ILE A 224 16.18 7.47 13.88
CA ILE A 224 15.15 6.50 13.51
C ILE A 224 15.77 5.11 13.44
N THR A 225 15.20 4.16 14.17
CA THR A 225 15.53 2.75 14.10
C THR A 225 14.51 2.04 13.22
N HIS A 226 14.97 1.39 12.15
CA HIS A 226 14.12 0.70 11.18
C HIS A 226 14.62 -0.70 10.86
N ARG A 227 13.72 -1.57 10.39
CA ARG A 227 14.12 -2.88 9.86
C ARG A 227 14.86 -2.70 8.54
N LYS A 228 15.78 -3.61 8.23
CA LYS A 228 16.37 -3.77 6.91
C LYS A 228 15.28 -3.87 5.83
N GLY A 229 15.49 -3.19 4.72
CA GLY A 229 14.49 -3.02 3.66
C GLY A 229 13.39 -2.01 3.98
N GLN A 230 13.39 -1.35 5.14
CA GLN A 230 12.37 -0.33 5.51
C GLN A 230 12.96 1.09 5.58
N ARG A 231 14.10 1.31 4.92
CA ARG A 231 14.79 2.60 4.88
C ARG A 231 13.90 3.71 4.30
N THR A 232 13.08 3.41 3.28
CA THR A 232 12.18 4.40 2.67
C THR A 232 11.13 4.90 3.66
N ALA A 233 10.54 4.02 4.47
CA ALA A 233 9.60 4.39 5.54
C ALA A 233 10.26 5.34 6.56
N ALA A 234 11.52 5.07 6.93
CA ALA A 234 12.28 5.92 7.84
C ALA A 234 12.57 7.31 7.25
N LEU A 235 12.94 7.39 5.97
CA LEU A 235 13.15 8.65 5.28
C LEU A 235 11.87 9.47 5.14
N LEU A 236 10.75 8.83 4.78
CA LEU A 236 9.44 9.47 4.74
C LEU A 236 9.07 10.10 6.09
N LEU A 237 9.31 9.37 7.18
CA LEU A 237 9.09 9.87 8.53
C LEU A 237 10.00 11.06 8.87
N ALA A 238 11.29 10.99 8.54
CA ALA A 238 12.25 12.08 8.78
C ALA A 238 11.89 13.35 8.00
N VAL A 239 11.54 13.21 6.71
CA VAL A 239 11.12 14.33 5.86
C VAL A 239 9.84 14.95 6.40
N TRP A 240 8.87 14.15 6.84
CA TRP A 240 7.67 14.65 7.48
C TRP A 240 7.98 15.49 8.72
N ILE A 241 8.84 15.01 9.62
CA ILE A 241 9.23 15.75 10.83
C ILE A 241 9.84 17.09 10.43
N ASN A 242 10.83 17.09 9.54
CA ASN A 242 11.51 18.30 9.10
C ASN A 242 10.54 19.30 8.43
N GLN A 243 9.60 18.83 7.60
CA GLN A 243 8.58 19.70 7.01
C GLN A 243 7.62 20.29 8.05
N ARG A 244 7.19 19.48 9.04
CA ARG A 244 6.29 19.95 10.12
C ARG A 244 6.98 20.96 11.04
N LEU A 245 8.26 20.77 11.32
CA LEU A 245 9.07 21.67 12.13
C LEU A 245 9.63 22.87 11.36
N LYS A 246 9.54 22.85 10.01
CA LYS A 246 10.20 23.82 9.12
C LYS A 246 11.69 23.96 9.43
N GLY A 247 12.35 22.82 9.68
CA GLY A 247 13.74 22.76 10.14
C GLY A 247 14.54 21.69 9.42
N GLU A 248 15.85 21.72 9.63
CA GLU A 248 16.82 20.77 9.08
C GLU A 248 17.52 20.05 10.24
N LEU A 249 16.81 19.13 10.88
CA LEU A 249 17.37 18.36 11.98
C LEU A 249 18.37 17.34 11.42
N LYS A 250 19.46 17.11 12.15
CA LYS A 250 20.46 16.10 11.80
C LYS A 250 19.86 14.71 11.91
N LEU A 251 19.79 13.99 10.78
CA LEU A 251 19.24 12.65 10.70
C LEU A 251 20.29 11.58 10.97
N GLU A 252 19.96 10.63 11.84
CA GLU A 252 20.67 9.39 12.10
C GLU A 252 19.71 8.20 11.85
N LEU A 253 20.09 7.27 10.97
CA LEU A 253 19.32 6.06 10.70
C LEU A 253 20.06 4.84 11.26
N ILE A 254 19.35 4.01 12.02
CA ILE A 254 19.86 2.78 12.62
C ILE A 254 19.09 1.60 12.02
N GLU A 255 19.79 0.76 11.26
CA GLU A 255 19.21 -0.44 10.68
C GLU A 255 19.27 -1.63 11.66
N LYS A 256 18.20 -2.43 11.68
CA LYS A 256 18.07 -3.68 12.41
C LYS A 256 17.64 -4.80 11.47
N GLU A 257 18.14 -6.02 11.68
CA GLU A 257 17.78 -7.16 10.82
C GLU A 257 16.34 -7.64 11.04
N THR A 258 15.83 -7.58 12.28
CA THR A 258 14.50 -8.09 12.65
C THR A 258 13.64 -7.02 13.34
N GLY A 259 12.35 -7.34 13.54
CA GLY A 259 11.38 -6.47 14.21
C GLY A 259 10.35 -5.83 13.27
N PRO A 260 9.51 -4.91 13.78
CA PRO A 260 8.58 -4.15 12.95
C PRO A 260 9.33 -3.18 12.01
N ALA A 261 8.60 -2.63 11.03
CA ALA A 261 9.19 -1.76 10.01
C ALA A 261 9.90 -0.55 10.61
N LEU A 262 9.27 0.08 11.60
CA LEU A 262 9.83 1.17 12.40
C LEU A 262 9.77 0.80 13.87
N GLN A 263 10.90 0.92 14.56
CA GLN A 263 11.10 0.40 15.93
C GLN A 263 11.40 1.49 16.95
N GLY A 264 12.09 2.54 16.51
CA GLY A 264 12.48 3.63 17.38
C GLY A 264 12.44 4.96 16.63
N LEU A 265 12.01 5.99 17.33
CA LEU A 265 12.10 7.37 16.91
C LEU A 265 12.52 8.21 18.11
N VAL A 266 13.59 8.98 17.98
CA VAL A 266 14.04 9.93 19.01
C VAL A 266 14.25 11.30 18.36
N LEU A 267 13.61 12.31 18.91
CA LEU A 267 13.89 13.72 18.62
C LEU A 267 14.53 14.32 19.87
N GLU A 268 15.68 14.97 19.72
CA GLU A 268 16.47 15.42 20.85
C GLU A 268 17.07 16.81 20.60
N GLY A 269 17.13 17.61 21.67
CA GLY A 269 17.71 18.94 21.71
C GLY A 269 17.94 19.41 23.15
N PRO A 270 18.52 20.60 23.38
CA PRO A 270 18.80 21.09 24.72
C PRO A 270 17.54 21.17 25.60
N GLY A 271 17.48 20.29 26.61
CA GLY A 271 16.38 20.25 27.59
C GLY A 271 15.05 19.72 27.04
N VAL A 272 15.04 19.09 25.86
CA VAL A 272 13.84 18.53 25.24
C VAL A 272 14.15 17.21 24.54
N ARG A 273 13.32 16.20 24.78
CA ARG A 273 13.45 14.89 24.16
C ARG A 273 12.08 14.25 23.97
N GLY A 274 11.80 13.76 22.78
CA GLY A 274 10.64 12.91 22.50
C GLY A 274 11.13 11.56 21.99
N GLU A 275 10.63 10.48 22.55
CA GLU A 275 11.01 9.12 22.18
C GLU A 275 9.78 8.25 22.01
N VAL A 276 9.74 7.51 20.91
CA VAL A 276 8.76 6.46 20.63
C VAL A 276 9.53 5.17 20.40
N ARG A 277 9.19 4.11 21.15
CA ARG A 277 9.78 2.78 21.00
C ARG A 277 8.69 1.74 20.82
N ARG A 278 8.95 0.80 19.92
CA ARG A 278 8.14 -0.40 19.71
C ARG A 278 9.01 -1.63 19.93
N GLU A 279 8.64 -2.44 20.91
CA GLU A 279 9.26 -3.75 21.10
C GLU A 279 8.77 -4.71 20.00
N CYS A 280 9.61 -5.69 19.65
CA CYS A 280 9.22 -6.73 18.69
C CYS A 280 7.96 -7.44 19.19
N GLU A 281 7.04 -7.74 18.28
CA GLU A 281 5.76 -8.45 18.56
C GLU A 281 4.76 -7.67 19.43
N SER A 282 5.09 -6.47 19.90
CA SER A 282 4.15 -5.63 20.65
C SER A 282 3.16 -4.93 19.71
N CYS A 283 1.87 -5.01 20.04
CA CYS A 283 0.81 -4.18 19.47
C CYS A 283 0.71 -2.79 20.12
N PHE A 284 1.69 -2.41 20.95
CA PHE A 284 1.77 -1.10 21.59
C PHE A 284 3.13 -0.45 21.37
N VAL A 285 3.14 0.88 21.35
CA VAL A 285 4.34 1.71 21.43
C VAL A 285 4.43 2.41 22.77
N LYS A 286 5.63 2.44 23.32
CA LYS A 286 5.99 3.26 24.48
C LYS A 286 6.43 4.63 24.01
N VAL A 287 5.78 5.65 24.54
CA VAL A 287 6.12 7.05 24.33
C VAL A 287 6.75 7.60 25.60
N SER A 288 7.86 8.32 25.47
CA SER A 288 8.53 9.01 26.56
C SER A 288 8.89 10.43 26.11
N SER A 289 8.45 11.42 26.86
CA SER A 289 8.74 12.83 26.58
C SER A 289 9.38 13.48 27.80
N THR A 290 10.52 14.12 27.61
CA THR A 290 11.23 14.88 28.65
C THR A 290 11.32 16.34 28.23
N CYS A 291 10.94 17.24 29.15
CA CYS A 291 11.01 18.68 28.97
C CYS A 291 11.49 19.32 30.28
N GLY A 292 12.75 19.78 30.30
CA GLY A 292 13.41 20.19 31.55
C GLY A 292 13.54 19.01 32.51
N GLU A 293 12.99 19.14 33.72
CA GLU A 293 12.97 18.07 34.74
C GLU A 293 11.74 17.16 34.66
N GLN A 294 10.74 17.52 33.85
CA GLN A 294 9.51 16.74 33.73
C GLN A 294 9.69 15.63 32.71
N THR A 295 9.27 14.42 33.08
CA THR A 295 9.20 13.26 32.17
C THR A 295 7.81 12.66 32.25
N ARG A 296 7.23 12.36 31.08
CA ARG A 296 5.96 11.66 30.93
C ARG A 296 6.17 10.40 30.11
N GLU A 297 5.48 9.34 30.49
CA GLU A 297 5.43 8.10 29.73
C GLU A 297 3.99 7.69 29.45
N GLU A 298 3.74 7.10 28.29
CA GLU A 298 2.43 6.63 27.86
C GLU A 298 2.58 5.40 26.95
N LEU A 299 1.54 4.57 26.89
CA LEU A 299 1.44 3.45 25.97
C LEU A 299 0.29 3.71 24.99
N LEU A 300 0.55 3.57 23.70
CA LEU A 300 -0.43 3.77 22.63
C LEU A 300 -0.50 2.53 21.74
N PRO A 301 -1.68 2.20 21.17
CA PRO A 301 -1.81 1.06 20.25
C PRO A 301 -1.06 1.29 18.93
N ALA A 302 -0.58 0.20 18.34
CA ALA A 302 0.13 0.12 17.06
C ALA A 302 -0.05 -1.29 16.46
N ASP A 303 -1.27 -1.61 16.05
CA ASP A 303 -1.77 -2.93 15.68
C ASP A 303 -2.00 -3.12 14.16
N VAL A 304 -1.64 -2.14 13.32
CA VAL A 304 -1.79 -2.21 11.86
C VAL A 304 -0.43 -2.48 11.21
N ASP A 305 -0.17 -3.73 10.83
CA ASP A 305 1.14 -4.15 10.29
C ASP A 305 1.07 -4.98 9.02
N THR A 306 0.01 -5.77 8.84
CA THR A 306 -0.11 -6.63 7.66
C THR A 306 -0.52 -5.80 6.45
N ASP A 307 -0.18 -6.27 5.24
CA ASP A 307 -0.56 -5.52 4.04
C ASP A 307 -2.09 -5.46 3.87
N ALA A 308 -2.81 -6.51 4.25
CA ALA A 308 -4.28 -6.54 4.24
C ALA A 308 -4.87 -5.44 5.13
N GLU A 309 -4.37 -5.29 6.36
CA GLU A 309 -4.80 -4.23 7.28
C GLU A 309 -4.41 -2.84 6.77
N LEU A 310 -3.19 -2.69 6.25
CA LEU A 310 -2.73 -1.40 5.71
C LEU A 310 -3.56 -0.96 4.49
N VAL A 311 -3.88 -1.87 3.58
CA VAL A 311 -4.70 -1.59 2.40
C VAL A 311 -6.14 -1.30 2.80
N THR A 312 -6.71 -2.08 3.72
CA THR A 312 -8.05 -1.84 4.28
C THR A 312 -8.15 -0.47 4.94
N GLU A 313 -7.15 -0.10 5.75
CA GLU A 313 -7.07 1.22 6.39
C GLU A 313 -6.96 2.35 5.35
N LEU A 314 -6.17 2.13 4.28
CA LEU A 314 -6.12 3.07 3.17
C LEU A 314 -7.48 3.19 2.48
N LEU A 315 -8.12 2.09 2.06
CA LEU A 315 -9.41 2.12 1.38
C LEU A 315 -10.52 2.76 2.21
N SER A 316 -10.43 2.68 3.55
CA SER A 316 -11.33 3.35 4.49
C SER A 316 -11.16 4.87 4.55
N ARG A 317 -9.99 5.39 4.15
CA ARG A 317 -9.67 6.83 4.17
C ARG A 317 -9.99 7.46 2.81
N PHE A 318 -10.90 8.43 2.81
CA PHE A 318 -11.29 9.18 1.61
C PHE A 318 -10.39 10.41 1.43
N HIS A 319 -9.64 10.47 0.32
CA HIS A 319 -8.70 11.56 -0.04
C HIS A 319 -7.64 11.88 1.06
N GLY A 320 -6.80 12.91 0.84
CA GLY A 320 -5.92 13.47 1.89
C GLY A 320 -4.42 13.14 1.78
N SER A 321 -3.91 12.76 0.61
CA SER A 321 -2.48 12.50 0.38
C SER A 321 -1.63 13.74 0.12
N THR A 322 -2.20 14.95 0.13
CA THR A 322 -1.50 16.18 -0.31
C THR A 322 -0.15 16.40 0.38
N LEU A 323 -0.05 16.06 1.67
CA LEU A 323 1.21 16.11 2.41
C LEU A 323 2.21 15.05 1.95
N TYR A 324 1.76 13.84 1.61
CA TYR A 324 2.64 12.80 1.05
C TYR A 324 3.26 13.26 -0.27
N SER A 325 2.44 13.72 -1.22
CA SER A 325 2.93 14.17 -2.52
C SER A 325 3.93 15.32 -2.41
N SER A 326 3.73 16.27 -1.48
CA SER A 326 4.66 17.38 -1.25
C SER A 326 6.00 16.96 -0.63
N MET A 327 6.08 15.77 -0.03
CA MET A 327 7.31 15.22 0.56
C MET A 327 8.16 14.47 -0.46
N LEU A 328 7.57 13.97 -1.55
CA LEU A 328 8.24 13.09 -2.51
C LEU A 328 9.56 13.65 -3.05
N PRO A 329 9.66 14.94 -3.48
CA PRO A 329 10.92 15.47 -3.97
C PRO A 329 12.04 15.47 -2.92
N TYR A 330 11.69 15.71 -1.66
CA TYR A 330 12.65 15.70 -0.55
C TYR A 330 13.13 14.29 -0.24
N VAL A 331 12.21 13.31 -0.18
CA VAL A 331 12.57 11.89 0.00
C VAL A 331 13.48 11.43 -1.13
N ARG A 332 13.13 11.75 -2.38
CA ARG A 332 13.94 11.44 -3.56
C ARG A 332 15.37 11.98 -3.46
N SER A 333 15.55 13.20 -2.95
CA SER A 333 16.88 13.82 -2.77
C SER A 333 17.76 13.13 -1.72
N MET A 334 17.17 12.32 -0.83
CA MET A 334 17.87 11.58 0.23
C MET A 334 18.18 10.12 -0.14
N LEU A 335 17.70 9.68 -1.30
CA LEU A 335 18.00 8.39 -1.90
C LEU A 335 19.22 8.54 -2.82
N LYS A 336 20.14 7.57 -2.77
CA LYS A 336 21.37 7.58 -3.56
C LYS A 336 21.12 7.11 -4.97
#